data_AF-A0A2E5R7B5-F1
#
_entry.id   AF-A0A2E5R7B5-F1
#
_cell.length_a   1.000
_cell.length_b   1.000
_cell.length_c   1.000
_cell.angle_alpha   90.00
_cell.angle_beta   90.00
_cell.angle_gamma   90.00
#
_symmetry.space_group_name_H-M   'P 1'
#
loop_
_entity.id
_entity.type
_entity.pdbx_description
1 polymer ?
#
loop_
_entity_poly.entity_id
_entity_poly.type
_entity_poly.pdbx_seq_one_letter_code
_entity_poly.pdbx_strand_id
1 'polypeptide(L)'
;MKEFSKLLILFLLVSSFSNNAIANSVYGPFPITLQGYTGDKTNSVKYTGQMARHILHDSLKSIVKTGDVEKMMAYYNGEEKLQILAPKSKDDFVIKQTMVSDVGSGNLSGKMYKGAIPGWGNLTGPEVIEHMINKAGEVSGGFDPDTGFDYTQLISKFAMGAVFYNQAANNYLGKKMEIGQKPNSKPYKEGAYYTGKEHSWDEAFGYWGSAAHGLSLTAEQSYNVTKRKDMASADYNSDGVVDLYNEYTFAHAYYASSYDKGGKTNYLATINQAFIDGRKIIADANGRNLNFDERTKLLNQRDIIRDNWQKVIAESVFKYAGSTYKDIVALETIIKANGDTSDAFRTYAKHWGELKGFALALQCGPENLGETAVKLNRMMGLGPVLLNASQVVGIDSNGNFIKDQAQDWNEFKLHMLKIQKLMVDEFGVIAKSKDQLSEMTALAGSMGNSDSAEND
;
A
#
# COMPACT_ATOMS: atom_id res chain seq x y z
N MET A 1 -26.36 -50.93 32.16
CA MET A 1 -27.22 -49.94 31.48
C MET A 1 -26.69 -48.55 31.72
N LYS A 2 -26.02 -47.98 30.73
CA LYS A 2 -26.21 -46.62 30.17
C LYS A 2 -24.92 -46.21 29.46
N GLU A 3 -24.88 -46.60 28.19
CA GLU A 3 -24.08 -46.01 27.12
C GLU A 3 -24.21 -44.48 27.15
N PHE A 4 -23.09 -43.76 27.20
CA PHE A 4 -23.05 -42.33 26.89
C PHE A 4 -22.38 -42.17 25.53
N SER A 5 -23.25 -41.99 24.53
CA SER A 5 -22.90 -41.74 23.14
C SER A 5 -22.20 -40.38 23.02
N LYS A 6 -20.99 -40.34 22.44
CA LYS A 6 -20.29 -39.11 22.09
C LYS A 6 -20.94 -38.51 20.84
N LEU A 7 -21.69 -37.43 21.02
CA LEU A 7 -22.24 -36.63 19.94
C LEU A 7 -21.13 -35.78 19.31
N LEU A 8 -20.72 -36.14 18.10
CA LEU A 8 -19.80 -35.39 17.26
C LEU A 8 -20.56 -34.17 16.68
N ILE A 9 -20.31 -32.97 17.19
CA ILE A 9 -20.86 -31.73 16.61
C ILE A 9 -20.00 -31.37 15.39
N LEU A 10 -20.50 -31.73 14.21
CA LEU A 10 -19.96 -31.31 12.92
C LEU A 10 -20.41 -29.86 12.67
N PHE A 11 -19.49 -28.89 12.80
CA PHE A 11 -19.72 -27.51 12.37
C PHE A 11 -19.75 -27.47 10.83
N LEU A 12 -20.94 -27.62 10.25
CA LEU A 12 -21.16 -27.30 8.84
C LEU A 12 -21.19 -25.77 8.71
N LEU A 13 -20.10 -25.21 8.17
CA LEU A 13 -20.06 -23.82 7.74
C LEU A 13 -20.89 -23.69 6.45
N VAL A 14 -22.20 -23.47 6.60
CA VAL A 14 -23.08 -23.16 5.48
C VAL A 14 -22.84 -21.70 5.09
N SER A 15 -21.93 -21.48 4.13
CA SER A 15 -21.81 -20.22 3.42
C SER A 15 -23.09 -19.99 2.62
N SER A 16 -24.01 -19.22 3.20
CA SER A 16 -25.22 -18.76 2.53
C SER A 16 -24.80 -17.68 1.52
N PHE A 17 -24.64 -18.08 0.26
CA PHE A 17 -24.62 -17.13 -0.86
C PHE A 17 -26.04 -16.59 -1.04
N SER A 18 -26.33 -15.46 -0.39
CA SER A 18 -27.49 -14.65 -0.75
C SER A 18 -27.21 -14.02 -2.12
N ASN A 19 -27.94 -14.47 -3.15
CA ASN A 19 -28.06 -13.74 -4.41
C ASN A 19 -28.78 -12.42 -4.13
N ASN A 20 -28.02 -11.41 -3.70
CA ASN A 20 -28.47 -10.04 -3.74
C ASN A 20 -28.45 -9.59 -5.20
N ALA A 21 -29.57 -9.01 -5.65
CA ALA A 21 -29.61 -8.22 -6.89
C ALA A 21 -28.37 -7.33 -6.96
N ILE A 22 -27.66 -7.33 -8.09
CA ILE A 22 -26.38 -6.62 -8.26
C ILE A 22 -26.63 -5.13 -8.01
N ALA A 23 -26.38 -4.71 -6.77
CA ALA A 23 -26.31 -3.32 -6.39
C ALA A 23 -25.14 -2.71 -7.18
N ASN A 24 -25.32 -1.47 -7.67
CA ASN A 24 -24.40 -0.79 -8.58
C ASN A 24 -22.92 -1.14 -8.32
N SER A 25 -22.27 -1.81 -9.28
CA SER A 25 -20.89 -2.30 -9.21
C SER A 25 -19.84 -1.24 -9.56
N VAL A 26 -20.28 0.00 -9.80
CA VAL A 26 -19.43 1.15 -10.12
C VAL A 26 -19.49 2.17 -8.99
N TYR A 27 -18.34 2.70 -8.59
CA TYR A 27 -18.24 3.82 -7.66
C TYR A 27 -18.70 5.12 -8.34
N GLY A 28 -20.01 5.35 -8.28
CA GLY A 28 -20.67 6.51 -8.86
C GLY A 28 -21.24 6.25 -10.27
N PRO A 29 -21.87 7.26 -10.89
CA PRO A 29 -22.17 8.57 -10.32
C PRO A 29 -23.11 8.49 -9.09
N PHE A 30 -22.99 9.44 -8.17
CA PHE A 30 -23.91 9.60 -7.04
C PHE A 30 -24.66 10.93 -7.18
N PRO A 31 -25.95 11.01 -6.79
CA PRO A 31 -26.73 12.23 -6.95
C PRO A 31 -26.18 13.39 -6.11
N ILE A 32 -26.56 14.61 -6.47
CA ILE A 32 -26.36 15.77 -5.59
C ILE A 32 -27.40 15.72 -4.47
N THR A 33 -26.94 15.61 -3.22
CA THR A 33 -27.83 15.62 -2.05
C THR A 33 -27.77 16.92 -1.25
N LEU A 34 -26.86 17.83 -1.63
CA LEU A 34 -26.73 19.13 -0.96
C LEU A 34 -28.03 19.94 -1.07
N GLN A 35 -28.66 20.17 0.07
CA GLN A 35 -29.93 20.89 0.16
C GLN A 35 -29.78 22.33 -0.34
N GLY A 36 -30.75 22.77 -1.16
CA GLY A 36 -30.77 24.12 -1.75
C GLY A 36 -29.80 24.33 -2.91
N TYR A 37 -29.12 23.30 -3.41
CA TYR A 37 -28.34 23.40 -4.63
C TYR A 37 -29.24 23.59 -5.87
N THR A 38 -29.00 24.64 -6.65
CA THR A 38 -29.79 25.00 -7.85
C THR A 38 -28.95 25.04 -9.13
N GLY A 39 -27.75 24.46 -9.12
CA GLY A 39 -26.88 24.40 -10.29
C GLY A 39 -27.16 23.21 -11.21
N ASP A 40 -26.31 23.03 -12.21
CA ASP A 40 -26.49 22.03 -13.29
C ASP A 40 -25.85 20.66 -13.02
N LYS A 41 -24.93 20.58 -12.05
CA LYS A 41 -24.26 19.31 -11.68
C LYS A 41 -25.25 18.23 -11.23
N THR A 42 -25.04 17.02 -11.73
CA THR A 42 -25.85 15.83 -11.42
C THR A 42 -25.06 14.74 -10.69
N ASN A 43 -23.73 14.84 -10.64
CA ASN A 43 -22.84 13.88 -9.98
C ASN A 43 -22.01 14.58 -8.89
N SER A 44 -22.12 14.12 -7.65
CA SER A 44 -21.42 14.69 -6.48
C SER A 44 -20.00 14.14 -6.31
N VAL A 45 -19.66 13.05 -6.99
CA VAL A 45 -18.36 12.37 -6.86
C VAL A 45 -17.23 13.27 -7.29
N LYS A 46 -16.24 13.48 -6.41
CA LYS A 46 -15.04 14.23 -6.73
C LYS A 46 -13.85 13.85 -5.88
N TYR A 47 -12.79 13.33 -6.52
CA TYR A 47 -11.52 12.97 -5.89
C TYR A 47 -10.29 13.15 -6.81
N THR A 48 -10.35 14.13 -7.72
CA THR A 48 -9.30 14.35 -8.73
C THR A 48 -7.92 14.60 -8.15
N GLY A 49 -7.83 15.30 -7.02
CA GLY A 49 -6.55 15.56 -6.35
C GLY A 49 -5.89 14.29 -5.81
N GLN A 50 -6.66 13.24 -5.49
CA GLN A 50 -6.13 11.96 -5.04
C GLN A 50 -5.52 11.19 -6.21
N MET A 51 -6.23 11.13 -7.34
CA MET A 51 -5.72 10.48 -8.56
C MET A 51 -4.47 11.19 -9.10
N ALA A 52 -4.44 12.53 -9.05
CA ALA A 52 -3.23 13.29 -9.36
C ALA A 52 -2.04 12.87 -8.50
N ARG A 53 -2.24 12.55 -7.21
CA ARG A 53 -1.15 12.07 -6.33
C ARG A 53 -0.70 10.65 -6.63
N HIS A 54 -1.59 9.76 -7.06
CA HIS A 54 -1.18 8.44 -7.57
C HIS A 54 -0.26 8.58 -8.80
N ILE A 55 -0.60 9.49 -9.70
CA ILE A 55 0.20 9.81 -10.89
C ILE A 55 1.55 10.44 -10.51
N LEU A 56 1.56 11.39 -9.56
CA LEU A 56 2.79 11.98 -9.04
C LEU A 56 3.70 10.93 -8.40
N HIS A 57 3.14 9.99 -7.63
CA HIS A 57 3.90 8.89 -7.03
C HIS A 57 4.52 7.96 -8.08
N ASP A 58 3.75 7.52 -9.08
CA ASP A 58 4.26 6.61 -10.10
C ASP A 58 5.31 7.31 -10.99
N SER A 59 5.09 8.59 -11.27
CA SER A 59 6.05 9.42 -12.00
C SER A 59 7.32 9.66 -11.18
N LEU A 60 7.22 10.02 -9.89
CA LEU A 60 8.35 10.15 -8.97
C LEU A 60 9.18 8.86 -8.95
N LYS A 61 8.53 7.70 -8.76
CA LYS A 61 9.19 6.39 -8.80
C LYS A 61 9.97 6.18 -10.11
N SER A 62 9.42 6.61 -11.24
CA SER A 62 10.09 6.46 -12.54
C SER A 62 11.34 7.36 -12.70
N ILE A 63 11.39 8.46 -11.95
CA ILE A 63 12.50 9.43 -11.96
C ILE A 63 13.64 8.98 -11.04
N VAL A 64 13.36 8.28 -9.93
CA VAL A 64 14.39 7.92 -8.93
C VAL A 64 15.66 7.33 -9.54
N LYS A 65 15.52 6.46 -10.54
CA LYS A 65 16.67 5.84 -11.23
C LYS A 65 17.58 6.81 -11.99
N THR A 66 17.15 8.05 -12.21
CA THR A 66 17.91 9.08 -12.94
C THR A 66 18.86 9.86 -12.04
N GLY A 67 18.66 9.84 -10.72
CA GLY A 67 19.43 10.66 -9.76
C GLY A 67 19.11 12.16 -9.83
N ASP A 68 18.15 12.60 -10.64
CA ASP A 68 17.78 14.01 -10.78
C ASP A 68 16.96 14.48 -9.58
N VAL A 69 17.64 15.03 -8.58
CA VAL A 69 17.05 15.50 -7.31
C VAL A 69 16.03 16.60 -7.53
N GLU A 70 16.35 17.60 -8.37
CA GLU A 70 15.45 18.72 -8.67
C GLU A 70 14.13 18.19 -9.25
N LYS A 71 14.22 17.28 -10.23
CA LYS A 71 13.04 16.67 -10.83
C LYS A 71 12.28 15.76 -9.88
N MET A 72 12.96 14.99 -9.02
CA MET A 72 12.29 14.21 -7.97
C MET A 72 11.51 15.13 -7.02
N MET A 73 12.12 16.23 -6.59
CA MET A 73 11.48 17.22 -5.73
C MET A 73 10.30 17.91 -6.40
N ALA A 74 10.39 18.22 -7.69
CA ALA A 74 9.27 18.82 -8.44
C ALA A 74 8.02 17.91 -8.44
N TYR A 75 8.18 16.59 -8.65
CA TYR A 75 7.06 15.65 -8.61
C TYR A 75 6.59 15.36 -7.18
N TYR A 76 7.51 15.32 -6.22
CA TYR A 76 7.16 15.18 -4.80
C TYR A 76 6.31 16.37 -4.30
N ASN A 77 6.69 17.59 -4.71
CA ASN A 77 6.00 18.84 -4.36
C ASN A 77 4.82 19.18 -5.28
N GLY A 78 4.61 18.41 -6.35
CA GLY A 78 3.48 18.59 -7.25
C GLY A 78 3.46 19.96 -7.91
N GLU A 79 4.61 20.37 -8.45
CA GLU A 79 4.76 21.62 -9.20
C GLU A 79 3.83 21.69 -10.41
N GLU A 80 3.71 22.89 -10.99
CA GLU A 80 2.85 23.09 -12.15
C GLU A 80 3.45 22.46 -13.42
N LYS A 81 2.59 22.18 -14.41
CA LYS A 81 2.97 21.73 -15.76
C LYS A 81 3.81 20.44 -15.80
N LEU A 82 3.61 19.55 -14.83
CA LEU A 82 4.24 18.23 -14.82
C LEU A 82 3.58 17.28 -15.84
N GLN A 83 4.41 16.67 -16.68
CA GLN A 83 4.02 15.58 -17.56
C GLN A 83 3.78 14.30 -16.78
N ILE A 84 2.91 13.42 -17.29
CA ILE A 84 2.76 12.08 -16.75
C ILE A 84 3.93 11.23 -17.24
N LEU A 85 4.84 10.86 -16.32
CA LEU A 85 5.97 9.98 -16.65
C LEU A 85 5.64 8.51 -16.46
N ALA A 86 4.71 8.22 -15.55
CA ALA A 86 4.07 6.93 -15.40
C ALA A 86 2.68 7.09 -14.74
N PRO A 87 1.71 6.22 -15.09
CA PRO A 87 1.76 5.27 -16.21
C PRO A 87 1.71 5.99 -17.57
N LYS A 88 2.46 5.49 -18.55
CA LYS A 88 2.39 5.92 -19.97
C LYS A 88 1.70 4.88 -20.83
N SER A 89 1.11 5.31 -21.94
CA SER A 89 0.62 4.43 -23.00
C SER A 89 1.70 3.41 -23.39
N LYS A 90 1.26 2.20 -23.68
CA LYS A 90 2.15 1.09 -24.05
C LYS A 90 1.39 0.18 -25.01
N ASP A 91 1.96 -0.05 -26.18
CA ASP A 91 1.36 -0.89 -27.22
C ASP A 91 -0.07 -0.41 -27.54
N ASP A 92 -1.06 -1.30 -27.44
CA ASP A 92 -2.49 -1.03 -27.61
C ASP A 92 -3.15 -0.37 -26.37
N PHE A 93 -2.46 -0.34 -25.24
CA PHE A 93 -2.96 0.30 -24.02
C PHE A 93 -2.73 1.82 -24.09
N VAL A 94 -3.74 2.54 -24.56
CA VAL A 94 -3.68 4.00 -24.76
C VAL A 94 -4.23 4.72 -23.52
N ILE A 95 -3.44 5.61 -22.93
CA ILE A 95 -3.85 6.44 -21.79
C ILE A 95 -4.28 7.82 -22.29
N LYS A 96 -5.40 8.31 -21.77
CA LYS A 96 -6.02 9.58 -22.16
C LYS A 96 -5.21 10.82 -21.75
N GLN A 97 -4.76 10.88 -20.50
CA GLN A 97 -4.09 12.05 -19.96
C GLN A 97 -2.59 12.06 -20.24
N THR A 98 -2.04 13.25 -20.45
CA THR A 98 -0.60 13.45 -20.72
C THR A 98 0.07 14.36 -19.69
N MET A 99 -0.71 15.21 -19.02
CA MET A 99 -0.27 16.10 -17.95
C MET A 99 -0.96 15.73 -16.64
N VAL A 100 -0.30 15.94 -15.50
CA VAL A 100 -0.91 15.72 -14.17
C VAL A 100 -2.16 16.60 -14.02
N SER A 101 -2.11 17.82 -14.53
CA SER A 101 -3.21 18.80 -14.53
C SER A 101 -4.44 18.37 -15.31
N ASP A 102 -4.32 17.40 -16.23
CA ASP A 102 -5.46 16.86 -16.99
C ASP A 102 -6.39 16.05 -16.06
N VAL A 103 -5.84 15.49 -14.98
CA VAL A 103 -6.60 14.78 -13.95
C VAL A 103 -6.95 15.70 -12.80
N GLY A 104 -5.96 16.43 -12.26
CA GLY A 104 -6.16 17.30 -11.12
C GLY A 104 -4.88 17.95 -10.61
N SER A 105 -4.89 18.38 -9.36
CA SER A 105 -3.77 19.07 -8.72
C SER A 105 -3.51 18.55 -7.31
N GLY A 106 -2.28 18.68 -6.83
CA GLY A 106 -1.91 18.35 -5.46
C GLY A 106 -0.44 18.04 -5.33
N ASN A 107 -0.01 17.70 -4.13
CA ASN A 107 1.37 17.29 -3.83
C ASN A 107 1.38 16.07 -2.91
N LEU A 108 2.52 15.36 -2.89
CA LEU A 108 2.78 14.27 -1.95
C LEU A 108 3.28 14.84 -0.61
N SER A 109 4.18 15.82 -0.66
CA SER A 109 4.83 16.42 0.52
C SER A 109 3.85 16.92 1.58
N GLY A 110 2.84 17.69 1.18
CA GLY A 110 1.81 18.22 2.08
C GLY A 110 0.78 17.19 2.58
N LYS A 111 0.90 15.93 2.18
CA LYS A 111 -0.01 14.83 2.55
C LYS A 111 0.67 13.67 3.28
N MET A 112 1.97 13.77 3.49
CA MET A 112 2.73 12.77 4.22
C MET A 112 2.30 12.68 5.68
N TYR A 113 2.46 11.47 6.22
CA TYR A 113 2.40 11.20 7.64
C TYR A 113 3.47 12.01 8.37
N LYS A 114 3.08 12.75 9.41
CA LYS A 114 3.95 13.72 10.09
C LYS A 114 4.61 13.17 11.36
N GLY A 115 4.23 11.97 11.79
CA GLY A 115 4.84 11.36 12.96
C GLY A 115 6.25 10.85 12.67
N ALA A 116 6.99 10.55 13.74
CA ALA A 116 8.30 9.92 13.66
C ALA A 116 8.20 8.53 12.99
N ILE A 117 9.26 8.17 12.28
CA ILE A 117 9.45 6.88 11.61
C ILE A 117 10.66 6.20 12.28
N PRO A 118 10.46 5.44 13.38
CA PRO A 118 11.57 4.83 14.11
C PRO A 118 12.38 3.86 13.27
N GLY A 119 11.73 3.18 12.32
CA GLY A 119 12.39 2.32 11.35
C GLY A 119 13.28 3.05 10.34
N TRP A 120 13.43 4.37 10.42
CA TRP A 120 14.30 5.18 9.57
C TRP A 120 14.90 6.37 10.35
N GLY A 121 15.55 6.09 11.48
CA GLY A 121 16.30 7.09 12.25
C GLY A 121 15.42 8.09 13.02
N ASN A 122 14.15 7.78 13.27
CA ASN A 122 13.17 8.66 13.93
C ASN A 122 12.86 9.97 13.18
N LEU A 123 13.26 10.09 11.91
CA LEU A 123 12.84 11.18 11.04
C LEU A 123 11.31 11.18 10.86
N THR A 124 10.71 12.34 10.59
CA THR A 124 9.31 12.45 10.19
C THR A 124 9.10 11.94 8.76
N GLY A 125 7.85 11.66 8.36
CA GLY A 125 7.57 11.17 7.00
C GLY A 125 8.13 12.05 5.86
N PRO A 126 7.96 13.38 5.89
CA PRO A 126 8.62 14.28 4.93
C PRO A 126 10.14 14.15 4.92
N GLU A 127 10.77 14.21 6.10
CA GLU A 127 12.23 14.11 6.24
C GLU A 127 12.76 12.77 5.71
N VAL A 128 12.04 11.66 5.90
CA VAL A 128 12.41 10.35 5.33
C VAL A 128 12.44 10.39 3.81
N ILE A 129 11.41 10.94 3.15
CA ILE A 129 11.35 10.98 1.67
C ILE A 129 12.39 11.95 1.12
N GLU A 130 12.55 13.14 1.72
CA GLU A 130 13.55 14.11 1.30
C GLU A 130 14.97 13.53 1.45
N HIS A 131 15.24 12.85 2.56
CA HIS A 131 16.49 12.14 2.78
C HIS A 131 16.72 11.04 1.72
N MET A 132 15.71 10.20 1.43
CA MET A 132 15.82 9.17 0.39
C MET A 132 16.00 9.77 -1.01
N ILE A 133 15.37 10.91 -1.34
CA ILE A 133 15.54 11.61 -2.62
C ILE A 133 16.97 12.13 -2.76
N ASN A 134 17.51 12.78 -1.72
CA ASN A 134 18.89 13.27 -1.73
C ASN A 134 19.88 12.12 -1.92
N LYS A 135 19.70 11.02 -1.17
CA LYS A 135 20.54 9.83 -1.31
C LYS A 135 20.40 9.12 -2.66
N ALA A 136 19.21 9.15 -3.27
CA ALA A 136 19.04 8.66 -4.63
C ALA A 136 19.79 9.51 -5.67
N GLY A 137 20.00 10.81 -5.40
CA GLY A 137 20.80 11.70 -6.25
C GLY A 137 22.31 11.46 -6.18
N GLU A 138 22.78 10.81 -5.13
CA GLU A 138 24.20 10.46 -4.94
C GLU A 138 24.60 9.19 -5.74
N VAL A 139 23.62 8.46 -6.31
CA VAL A 139 23.87 7.16 -6.96
C VAL A 139 23.26 7.05 -8.36
N SER A 140 23.90 6.28 -9.23
CA SER A 140 23.37 5.98 -10.56
C SER A 140 22.33 4.87 -10.50
N GLY A 141 21.23 4.99 -11.25
CA GLY A 141 20.23 3.92 -11.37
C GLY A 141 19.32 3.76 -10.14
N GLY A 142 19.43 4.63 -9.13
CA GLY A 142 18.63 4.56 -7.89
C GLY A 142 18.97 3.37 -7.00
N PHE A 143 20.18 2.82 -7.17
CA PHE A 143 20.72 1.70 -6.40
C PHE A 143 22.04 2.09 -5.77
N ASP A 144 22.15 1.88 -4.47
CA ASP A 144 23.39 2.03 -3.74
C ASP A 144 23.92 0.65 -3.32
N PRO A 145 24.99 0.14 -3.95
CA PRO A 145 25.58 -1.14 -3.58
C PRO A 145 26.31 -1.08 -2.22
N ASP A 146 26.74 0.09 -1.75
CA ASP A 146 27.49 0.25 -0.50
C ASP A 146 26.60 0.18 0.74
N THR A 147 25.30 0.46 0.56
CA THR A 147 24.27 0.35 1.59
C THR A 147 23.24 -0.75 1.30
N GLY A 148 23.20 -1.26 0.06
CA GLY A 148 22.19 -2.22 -0.40
C GLY A 148 20.80 -1.59 -0.59
N PHE A 149 20.71 -0.25 -0.70
CA PHE A 149 19.44 0.44 -0.85
C PHE A 149 19.00 0.57 -2.31
N ASP A 150 17.79 0.09 -2.60
CA ASP A 150 17.03 0.45 -3.79
C ASP A 150 16.06 1.59 -3.47
N TYR A 151 16.48 2.82 -3.76
CA TYR A 151 15.67 4.01 -3.47
C TYR A 151 14.38 4.04 -4.29
N THR A 152 14.35 3.40 -5.47
CA THR A 152 13.13 3.32 -6.28
C THR A 152 12.04 2.53 -5.54
N GLN A 153 12.41 1.44 -4.87
CA GLN A 153 11.47 0.68 -4.06
C GLN A 153 11.18 1.36 -2.73
N LEU A 154 12.19 1.83 -2.00
CA LEU A 154 12.03 2.47 -0.70
C LEU A 154 11.07 3.68 -0.77
N ILE A 155 11.35 4.64 -1.66
CA ILE A 155 10.54 5.85 -1.86
C ILE A 155 9.10 5.45 -2.24
N SER A 156 8.96 4.55 -3.23
CA SER A 156 7.65 4.16 -3.73
C SER A 156 6.80 3.48 -2.64
N LYS A 157 7.31 2.42 -1.99
CA LYS A 157 6.48 1.65 -1.06
C LYS A 157 6.18 2.44 0.20
N PHE A 158 7.16 3.20 0.71
CA PHE A 158 6.92 4.05 1.87
C PHE A 158 5.88 5.13 1.58
N ALA A 159 5.99 5.84 0.44
CA ALA A 159 5.03 6.88 0.06
C ALA A 159 3.60 6.33 -0.09
N MET A 160 3.41 5.08 -0.51
CA MET A 160 2.09 4.46 -0.55
C MET A 160 1.41 4.47 0.84
N GLY A 161 2.14 4.15 1.90
CA GLY A 161 1.62 4.20 3.26
C GLY A 161 1.53 5.63 3.80
N ALA A 162 2.63 6.37 3.70
CA ALA A 162 2.77 7.68 4.30
C ALA A 162 1.84 8.74 3.68
N VAL A 163 1.46 8.58 2.41
CA VAL A 163 0.49 9.46 1.74
C VAL A 163 -0.88 8.79 1.67
N PHE A 164 -1.01 7.69 0.94
CA PHE A 164 -2.33 7.19 0.55
C PHE A 164 -3.08 6.54 1.72
N TYR A 165 -2.44 5.56 2.36
CA TYR A 165 -3.04 4.88 3.50
C TYR A 165 -3.26 5.85 4.68
N ASN A 166 -2.27 6.68 5.02
CA ASN A 166 -2.39 7.70 6.05
C ASN A 166 -3.55 8.67 5.76
N GLN A 167 -3.65 9.25 4.56
CA GLN A 167 -4.74 10.18 4.27
C GLN A 167 -6.09 9.49 4.28
N ALA A 168 -6.23 8.34 3.61
CA ALA A 168 -7.50 7.61 3.63
C ALA A 168 -7.88 7.20 5.05
N ALA A 169 -7.04 6.43 5.73
CA ALA A 169 -7.36 5.83 7.03
C ALA A 169 -7.37 6.87 8.16
N ASN A 170 -6.34 7.71 8.35
CA ASN A 170 -6.25 8.60 9.51
C ASN A 170 -7.12 9.86 9.37
N ASN A 171 -7.10 10.45 8.18
CA ASN A 171 -7.76 11.74 7.96
C ASN A 171 -9.21 11.55 7.51
N TYR A 172 -9.42 10.95 6.34
CA TYR A 172 -10.74 10.91 5.71
C TYR A 172 -11.71 9.94 6.36
N LEU A 173 -11.26 8.70 6.57
CA LEU A 173 -12.00 7.68 7.30
C LEU A 173 -11.84 7.84 8.82
N GLY A 174 -10.89 8.64 9.30
CA GLY A 174 -10.70 8.91 10.73
C GLY A 174 -11.29 10.22 11.18
N LYS A 175 -10.44 11.25 11.32
CA LYS A 175 -10.82 12.56 11.84
C LYS A 175 -12.10 13.12 11.16
N LYS A 176 -12.23 12.97 9.85
CA LYS A 176 -13.39 13.48 9.10
C LYS A 176 -14.65 12.63 9.26
N MET A 177 -14.61 11.51 10.00
CA MET A 177 -15.80 10.71 10.39
C MET A 177 -16.30 11.01 11.81
N GLU A 178 -15.61 11.87 12.55
CA GLU A 178 -16.07 12.37 13.84
C GLU A 178 -17.33 13.24 13.72
N ILE A 179 -18.09 13.34 14.81
CA ILE A 179 -19.32 14.12 14.86
C ILE A 179 -18.98 15.60 14.61
N GLY A 180 -19.77 16.27 13.77
CA GLY A 180 -19.58 17.68 13.41
C GLY A 180 -18.47 17.93 12.38
N GLN A 181 -17.56 16.99 12.14
CA GLN A 181 -16.53 17.11 11.11
C GLN A 181 -17.10 16.81 9.73
N LYS A 182 -17.03 17.82 8.84
CA LYS A 182 -17.51 17.78 7.45
C LYS A 182 -18.91 17.12 7.37
N PRO A 183 -19.94 17.74 7.98
CA PRO A 183 -21.25 17.12 8.12
C PRO A 183 -21.93 16.94 6.76
N ASN A 184 -22.89 16.01 6.70
CA ASN A 184 -23.68 15.76 5.49
C ASN A 184 -24.72 16.87 5.22
N SER A 185 -24.99 17.73 6.20
CA SER A 185 -25.95 18.84 6.09
C SER A 185 -25.39 20.16 5.58
N LYS A 186 -24.09 20.23 5.29
CA LYS A 186 -23.43 21.46 4.85
C LYS A 186 -22.56 21.18 3.64
N PRO A 187 -22.34 22.18 2.77
CA PRO A 187 -21.39 22.03 1.69
C PRO A 187 -19.98 21.78 2.25
N TYR A 188 -19.13 21.07 1.50
CA TYR A 188 -17.76 20.80 1.93
C TYR A 188 -16.94 22.07 2.20
N LYS A 189 -17.19 23.10 1.38
CA LYS A 189 -16.68 24.46 1.46
C LYS A 189 -17.66 25.37 0.70
N GLU A 190 -17.52 26.68 0.85
CA GLU A 190 -18.31 27.65 0.07
C GLU A 190 -18.23 27.36 -1.44
N GLY A 191 -19.38 27.42 -2.12
CA GLY A 191 -19.52 27.12 -3.54
C GLY A 191 -19.45 25.64 -3.94
N ALA A 192 -19.26 24.70 -3.00
CA ALA A 192 -19.32 23.27 -3.31
C ALA A 192 -20.77 22.83 -3.60
N TYR A 193 -20.94 21.97 -4.61
CA TYR A 193 -22.21 21.36 -4.99
C TYR A 193 -22.46 20.00 -4.31
N TYR A 194 -21.61 19.62 -3.36
CA TYR A 194 -21.66 18.35 -2.64
C TYR A 194 -21.46 18.61 -1.15
N THR A 195 -21.96 17.70 -0.32
CA THR A 195 -21.87 17.85 1.13
C THR A 195 -20.45 17.60 1.63
N GLY A 196 -20.19 18.00 2.87
CA GLY A 196 -18.93 17.72 3.53
C GLY A 196 -18.65 16.22 3.63
N LYS A 197 -19.67 15.41 3.90
CA LYS A 197 -19.51 13.97 4.13
C LYS A 197 -19.32 13.21 2.83
N GLU A 198 -20.08 13.56 1.79
CA GLU A 198 -19.93 13.01 0.44
C GLU A 198 -18.48 13.13 -0.03
N HIS A 199 -17.95 14.36 -0.05
CA HIS A 199 -16.60 14.59 -0.54
C HIS A 199 -15.53 13.96 0.35
N SER A 200 -15.73 13.91 1.66
CA SER A 200 -14.75 13.26 2.55
C SER A 200 -14.68 11.75 2.29
N TRP A 201 -15.81 11.12 1.97
CA TRP A 201 -15.85 9.70 1.62
C TRP A 201 -15.24 9.45 0.23
N ASP A 202 -15.57 10.30 -0.75
CA ASP A 202 -15.04 10.25 -2.11
C ASP A 202 -13.51 10.43 -2.14
N GLU A 203 -12.97 11.38 -1.38
CA GLU A 203 -11.52 11.56 -1.28
C GLU A 203 -10.83 10.36 -0.58
N ALA A 204 -11.51 9.61 0.30
CA ALA A 204 -10.96 8.36 0.82
C ALA A 204 -10.87 7.28 -0.26
N PHE A 205 -11.93 7.13 -1.07
CA PHE A 205 -11.94 6.21 -2.21
C PHE A 205 -10.83 6.57 -3.23
N GLY A 206 -10.67 7.85 -3.54
CA GLY A 206 -9.61 8.29 -4.45
C GLY A 206 -8.20 7.90 -3.98
N TYR A 207 -7.92 7.92 -2.67
CA TYR A 207 -6.63 7.47 -2.14
C TYR A 207 -6.45 5.95 -2.12
N TRP A 208 -7.55 5.18 -2.19
CA TRP A 208 -7.47 3.73 -2.36
C TRP A 208 -6.89 3.39 -3.74
N GLY A 209 -7.22 4.19 -4.74
CA GLY A 209 -6.65 4.10 -6.08
C GLY A 209 -7.23 2.97 -6.91
N SER A 210 -8.42 2.48 -6.60
CA SER A 210 -9.12 1.53 -7.47
C SER A 210 -9.78 2.27 -8.65
N ALA A 211 -9.89 1.59 -9.79
CA ALA A 211 -10.81 2.02 -10.84
C ALA A 211 -12.24 2.10 -10.27
N ALA A 212 -13.03 3.08 -10.71
CA ALA A 212 -14.41 3.25 -10.30
C ALA A 212 -15.24 2.00 -10.62
N HIS A 213 -14.99 1.33 -11.75
CA HIS A 213 -15.61 0.05 -12.11
C HIS A 213 -14.92 -1.17 -11.50
N GLY A 214 -14.11 -1.01 -10.44
CA GLY A 214 -13.28 -2.10 -9.91
C GLY A 214 -14.04 -3.36 -9.47
N LEU A 215 -15.33 -3.29 -9.11
CA LEU A 215 -16.15 -4.48 -8.81
C LEU A 215 -16.67 -5.21 -10.05
N SER A 216 -16.60 -4.61 -11.23
CA SER A 216 -16.89 -5.33 -12.48
C SER A 216 -15.69 -6.12 -13.00
N LEU A 217 -14.53 -6.00 -12.34
CA LEU A 217 -13.30 -6.67 -12.71
C LEU A 217 -13.04 -7.87 -11.80
N THR A 218 -12.55 -8.97 -12.37
CA THR A 218 -11.85 -9.97 -11.56
C THR A 218 -10.53 -9.39 -11.04
N ALA A 219 -10.01 -9.98 -9.96
CA ALA A 219 -8.71 -9.58 -9.41
C ALA A 219 -7.57 -9.70 -10.45
N GLU A 220 -7.62 -10.70 -11.33
CA GLU A 220 -6.64 -10.85 -12.41
C GLU A 220 -6.76 -9.75 -13.48
N GLN A 221 -7.98 -9.40 -13.89
CA GLN A 221 -8.20 -8.28 -14.82
C GLN A 221 -7.68 -6.97 -14.22
N SER A 222 -8.06 -6.62 -12.99
CA SER A 222 -7.56 -5.40 -12.31
C SER A 222 -6.03 -5.39 -12.19
N TYR A 223 -5.42 -6.54 -11.88
CA TYR A 223 -3.96 -6.68 -11.89
C TYR A 223 -3.37 -6.41 -13.29
N ASN A 224 -3.96 -6.96 -14.35
CA ASN A 224 -3.49 -6.81 -15.73
C ASN A 224 -3.71 -5.41 -16.31
N VAL A 225 -4.79 -4.71 -15.92
CA VAL A 225 -5.01 -3.28 -16.22
C VAL A 225 -3.85 -2.44 -15.71
N THR A 226 -3.46 -2.64 -14.45
CA THR A 226 -2.30 -1.93 -13.87
C THR A 226 -0.98 -2.30 -14.57
N LYS A 227 -0.87 -3.53 -15.09
CA LYS A 227 0.27 -3.94 -15.92
C LYS A 227 0.22 -3.41 -17.35
N ARG A 228 -0.86 -2.72 -17.74
CA ARG A 228 -1.14 -2.24 -19.10
C ARG A 228 -1.12 -3.40 -20.11
N LYS A 229 -1.84 -4.47 -19.76
CA LYS A 229 -1.92 -5.72 -20.55
C LYS A 229 -3.36 -6.08 -20.94
N ASP A 230 -4.34 -5.30 -20.50
CA ASP A 230 -5.76 -5.62 -20.63
C ASP A 230 -6.54 -4.34 -20.90
N MET A 231 -6.46 -3.87 -22.14
CA MET A 231 -7.14 -2.66 -22.60
C MET A 231 -8.66 -2.82 -22.53
N ALA A 232 -9.18 -3.99 -22.94
CA ALA A 232 -10.61 -4.28 -22.98
C ALA A 232 -11.27 -4.21 -21.60
N SER A 233 -10.58 -4.63 -20.55
CA SER A 233 -11.10 -4.52 -19.18
C SER A 233 -10.88 -3.12 -18.57
N ALA A 234 -9.90 -2.36 -19.07
CA ALA A 234 -9.61 -1.01 -18.59
C ALA A 234 -10.61 0.02 -19.13
N ASP A 235 -10.80 0.05 -20.44
CA ASP A 235 -11.69 0.99 -21.16
C ASP A 235 -13.17 0.61 -20.95
N TYR A 236 -13.67 0.94 -19.77
CA TYR A 236 -15.03 0.62 -19.34
C TYR A 236 -16.10 1.34 -20.17
N ASN A 237 -15.78 2.56 -20.62
CA ASN A 237 -16.71 3.37 -21.40
C ASN A 237 -16.65 3.11 -22.92
N SER A 238 -15.64 2.37 -23.38
CA SER A 238 -15.42 1.97 -24.77
C SER A 238 -15.11 3.14 -25.73
N ASP A 239 -14.41 4.17 -25.26
CA ASP A 239 -13.94 5.31 -26.08
C ASP A 239 -12.55 5.11 -26.71
N GLY A 240 -11.93 3.95 -26.48
CA GLY A 240 -10.64 3.55 -27.03
C GLY A 240 -9.43 4.10 -26.25
N VAL A 241 -9.65 4.74 -25.11
CA VAL A 241 -8.58 5.22 -24.21
C VAL A 241 -8.88 4.85 -22.76
N VAL A 242 -7.85 4.82 -21.92
CA VAL A 242 -7.99 4.59 -20.48
C VAL A 242 -7.85 5.91 -19.74
N ASP A 243 -8.89 6.28 -19.01
CA ASP A 243 -8.91 7.47 -18.16
C ASP A 243 -8.30 7.17 -16.77
N LEU A 244 -7.19 7.85 -16.45
CA LEU A 244 -6.50 7.67 -15.17
C LEU A 244 -7.31 8.15 -13.95
N TYR A 245 -8.41 8.87 -14.14
CA TYR A 245 -9.27 9.29 -13.04
C TYR A 245 -10.19 8.19 -12.53
N ASN A 246 -10.76 7.38 -13.42
CA ASN A 246 -11.83 6.42 -13.08
C ASN A 246 -11.61 5.00 -13.63
N GLU A 247 -10.72 4.77 -14.59
CA GLU A 247 -10.59 3.46 -15.24
C GLU A 247 -9.30 2.72 -14.88
N TYR A 248 -8.34 3.41 -14.27
CA TYR A 248 -7.04 2.83 -13.91
C TYR A 248 -6.93 2.49 -12.42
N THR A 249 -6.25 1.38 -12.12
CA THR A 249 -5.96 0.94 -10.75
C THR A 249 -4.51 1.26 -10.39
N PHE A 250 -4.30 1.79 -9.18
CA PHE A 250 -3.01 2.26 -8.65
C PHE A 250 -2.68 1.60 -7.31
N ALA A 251 -1.43 1.75 -6.88
CA ALA A 251 -0.97 1.58 -5.51
C ALA A 251 -1.55 0.37 -4.75
N HIS A 252 -2.15 0.57 -3.58
CA HIS A 252 -2.62 -0.52 -2.72
C HIS A 252 -3.79 -1.31 -3.32
N ALA A 253 -4.66 -0.68 -4.12
CA ALA A 253 -5.68 -1.41 -4.86
C ALA A 253 -5.05 -2.43 -5.82
N TYR A 254 -3.97 -2.08 -6.53
CA TYR A 254 -3.22 -3.04 -7.34
C TYR A 254 -2.62 -4.19 -6.50
N TYR A 255 -2.11 -3.89 -5.31
CA TYR A 255 -1.58 -4.94 -4.42
C TYR A 255 -2.70 -5.86 -3.92
N ALA A 256 -3.87 -5.34 -3.58
CA ALA A 256 -5.05 -6.15 -3.28
C ALA A 256 -5.40 -7.10 -4.44
N SER A 257 -5.48 -6.59 -5.67
CA SER A 257 -5.68 -7.41 -6.87
C SER A 257 -4.60 -8.49 -7.02
N SER A 258 -3.34 -8.17 -6.70
CA SER A 258 -2.23 -9.12 -6.75
C SER A 258 -2.34 -10.26 -5.74
N TYR A 259 -2.99 -10.05 -4.59
CA TYR A 259 -3.20 -11.08 -3.57
C TYR A 259 -4.45 -11.89 -3.88
N ASP A 260 -5.51 -11.21 -4.27
CA ASP A 260 -6.82 -11.81 -4.53
C ASP A 260 -6.82 -12.73 -5.76
N LYS A 261 -5.99 -12.44 -6.77
CA LYS A 261 -5.91 -13.30 -7.98
C LYS A 261 -5.44 -14.73 -7.69
N GLY A 262 -4.87 -14.98 -6.51
CA GLY A 262 -4.53 -16.33 -6.05
C GLY A 262 -5.72 -17.11 -5.47
N GLY A 263 -6.91 -16.49 -5.39
CA GLY A 263 -8.15 -17.11 -4.93
C GLY A 263 -8.28 -17.33 -3.42
N LYS A 264 -7.32 -16.84 -2.62
CA LYS A 264 -7.31 -17.01 -1.16
C LYS A 264 -7.91 -15.84 -0.40
N THR A 265 -8.04 -14.69 -1.05
CA THR A 265 -8.49 -13.42 -0.46
C THR A 265 -9.38 -12.68 -1.45
N ASN A 266 -10.10 -11.67 -0.96
CA ASN A 266 -11.01 -10.83 -1.72
C ASN A 266 -10.92 -9.34 -1.32
N TYR A 267 -9.74 -8.90 -0.88
CA TYR A 267 -9.51 -7.56 -0.34
C TYR A 267 -10.01 -6.42 -1.26
N LEU A 268 -9.71 -6.48 -2.55
CA LEU A 268 -10.11 -5.47 -3.53
C LEU A 268 -11.64 -5.35 -3.59
N ALA A 269 -12.32 -6.48 -3.75
CA ALA A 269 -13.77 -6.53 -3.85
C ALA A 269 -14.43 -6.09 -2.53
N THR A 270 -13.93 -6.56 -1.39
CA THR A 270 -14.45 -6.20 -0.07
C THR A 270 -14.30 -4.70 0.20
N ILE A 271 -13.14 -4.11 -0.08
CA ILE A 271 -12.89 -2.68 0.14
C ILE A 271 -13.75 -1.83 -0.81
N ASN A 272 -13.80 -2.16 -2.09
CA ASN A 272 -14.60 -1.42 -3.07
C ASN A 272 -16.10 -1.48 -2.74
N GLN A 273 -16.61 -2.64 -2.35
CA GLN A 273 -17.99 -2.80 -1.92
C GLN A 273 -18.31 -1.94 -0.71
N ALA A 274 -17.44 -1.93 0.30
CA ALA A 274 -17.63 -1.11 1.50
C ALA A 274 -17.61 0.40 1.20
N PHE A 275 -16.77 0.85 0.25
CA PHE A 275 -16.82 2.23 -0.24
C PHE A 275 -18.15 2.57 -0.90
N ILE A 276 -18.66 1.72 -1.78
CA ILE A 276 -19.94 1.93 -2.45
C ILE A 276 -21.08 1.97 -1.42
N ASP A 277 -21.10 1.02 -0.48
CA ASP A 277 -22.17 0.92 0.52
C ASP A 277 -22.15 2.07 1.52
N GLY A 278 -20.96 2.51 1.96
CA GLY A 278 -20.83 3.72 2.77
C GLY A 278 -21.29 4.98 2.03
N ARG A 279 -20.99 5.08 0.73
CA ARG A 279 -21.41 6.23 -0.08
C ARG A 279 -22.93 6.26 -0.31
N LYS A 280 -23.58 5.09 -0.42
CA LYS A 280 -25.05 4.96 -0.44
C LYS A 280 -25.67 5.43 0.87
N ILE A 281 -25.16 5.01 2.03
CA ILE A 281 -25.66 5.47 3.34
C ILE A 281 -25.64 7.00 3.44
N ILE A 282 -24.56 7.63 2.96
CA ILE A 282 -24.42 9.09 2.94
C ILE A 282 -25.45 9.74 1.98
N ALA A 283 -25.64 9.16 0.79
CA ALA A 283 -26.58 9.66 -0.21
C ALA A 283 -28.04 9.51 0.22
N ASP A 284 -28.40 8.38 0.83
CA ASP A 284 -29.77 8.07 1.31
C ASP A 284 -30.19 8.99 2.45
N ALA A 285 -29.23 9.52 3.21
CA ALA A 285 -29.46 10.60 4.15
C ALA A 285 -29.78 11.93 3.45
N ASN A 286 -29.83 12.03 2.13
CA ASN A 286 -30.35 13.15 1.34
C ASN A 286 -30.01 14.54 1.89
N GLY A 287 -28.73 14.79 2.19
CA GLY A 287 -28.25 16.07 2.70
C GLY A 287 -28.72 16.46 4.10
N ARG A 288 -29.36 15.58 4.88
CA ARG A 288 -29.47 15.75 6.33
C ARG A 288 -28.27 15.11 7.02
N ASN A 289 -28.07 15.48 8.29
CA ASN A 289 -27.11 14.75 9.13
C ASN A 289 -27.54 13.28 9.27
N LEU A 290 -26.54 12.40 9.28
CA LEU A 290 -26.72 10.98 9.58
C LEU A 290 -27.27 10.84 11.00
N ASN A 291 -28.29 10.00 11.16
CA ASN A 291 -28.76 9.62 12.48
C ASN A 291 -27.82 8.59 13.12
N PHE A 292 -28.12 8.15 14.34
CA PHE A 292 -27.27 7.21 15.08
C PHE A 292 -27.05 5.88 14.33
N ASP A 293 -28.13 5.30 13.79
CA ASP A 293 -28.07 4.01 13.10
C ASP A 293 -27.29 4.08 11.78
N GLU A 294 -27.55 5.11 10.98
CA GLU A 294 -26.83 5.33 9.72
C GLU A 294 -25.36 5.62 9.94
N ARG A 295 -25.05 6.42 10.97
CA ARG A 295 -23.66 6.68 11.34
C ARG A 295 -22.97 5.39 11.78
N THR A 296 -23.64 4.55 12.57
CA THR A 296 -23.11 3.25 13.00
C THR A 296 -22.82 2.36 11.78
N LYS A 297 -23.76 2.26 10.84
CA LYS A 297 -23.55 1.51 9.59
C LYS A 297 -22.40 2.07 8.76
N LEU A 298 -22.28 3.40 8.65
CA LEU A 298 -21.18 4.05 7.93
C LEU A 298 -19.83 3.74 8.58
N LEU A 299 -19.75 3.75 9.91
CA LEU A 299 -18.52 3.38 10.64
C LEU A 299 -18.17 1.91 10.47
N ASN A 300 -19.15 1.01 10.38
CA ASN A 300 -18.89 -0.39 10.07
C ASN A 300 -18.24 -0.54 8.68
N GLN A 301 -18.73 0.19 7.66
CA GLN A 301 -18.10 0.19 6.33
C GLN A 301 -16.68 0.75 6.37
N ARG A 302 -16.46 1.83 7.14
CA ARG A 302 -15.14 2.42 7.38
C ARG A 302 -14.17 1.39 7.98
N ASP A 303 -14.62 0.61 8.96
CA ASP A 303 -13.78 -0.37 9.65
C ASP A 303 -13.46 -1.55 8.73
N ILE A 304 -14.43 -2.04 7.93
CA ILE A 304 -14.17 -3.02 6.87
C ILE A 304 -13.06 -2.54 5.93
N ILE A 305 -13.11 -1.27 5.48
CA ILE A 305 -12.10 -0.70 4.59
C ILE A 305 -10.72 -0.69 5.27
N ARG A 306 -10.64 -0.17 6.49
CA ARG A 306 -9.36 0.00 7.21
C ARG A 306 -8.71 -1.33 7.52
N ASP A 307 -9.46 -2.29 8.04
CA ASP A 307 -8.94 -3.60 8.44
C ASP A 307 -8.40 -4.36 7.23
N ASN A 308 -9.14 -4.37 6.12
CA ASN A 308 -8.69 -5.05 4.90
C ASN A 308 -7.51 -4.34 4.25
N TRP A 309 -7.47 -3.00 4.26
CA TRP A 309 -6.35 -2.26 3.71
C TRP A 309 -5.07 -2.50 4.53
N GLN A 310 -5.14 -2.50 5.86
CA GLN A 310 -4.01 -2.85 6.73
C GLN A 310 -3.47 -4.25 6.39
N LYS A 311 -4.36 -5.23 6.19
CA LYS A 311 -3.98 -6.58 5.75
C LYS A 311 -3.30 -6.61 4.39
N VAL A 312 -3.73 -5.83 3.41
CA VAL A 312 -3.06 -5.72 2.09
C VAL A 312 -1.59 -5.26 2.24
N ILE A 313 -1.33 -4.32 3.16
CA ILE A 313 0.03 -3.87 3.46
C ILE A 313 0.82 -4.97 4.19
N ALA A 314 0.21 -5.65 5.16
CA ALA A 314 0.83 -6.77 5.87
C ALA A 314 1.16 -7.96 4.95
N GLU A 315 0.31 -8.28 3.96
CA GLU A 315 0.58 -9.27 2.91
C GLU A 315 1.80 -8.87 2.05
N SER A 316 2.04 -7.56 1.89
CA SER A 316 3.23 -7.04 1.22
C SER A 316 4.48 -7.27 2.06
N VAL A 317 4.43 -6.96 3.35
CA VAL A 317 5.53 -7.25 4.29
C VAL A 317 5.83 -8.75 4.31
N PHE A 318 4.80 -9.61 4.43
CA PHE A 318 4.95 -11.07 4.39
C PHE A 318 5.64 -11.55 3.11
N LYS A 319 5.14 -11.09 1.96
CA LYS A 319 5.65 -11.50 0.65
C LYS A 319 7.11 -11.14 0.47
N TYR A 320 7.48 -9.89 0.79
CA TYR A 320 8.84 -9.42 0.54
C TYR A 320 9.85 -9.91 1.57
N ALA A 321 9.43 -10.26 2.79
CA ALA A 321 10.27 -11.02 3.72
C ALA A 321 10.63 -12.41 3.13
N GLY A 322 9.63 -13.12 2.59
CA GLY A 322 9.86 -14.41 1.92
C GLY A 322 10.70 -14.31 0.65
N SER A 323 10.53 -13.24 -0.14
CA SER A 323 11.42 -12.97 -1.29
C SER A 323 12.86 -12.71 -0.83
N THR A 324 13.04 -11.85 0.17
CA THR A 324 14.37 -11.50 0.71
C THR A 324 15.09 -12.76 1.22
N TYR A 325 14.40 -13.64 1.94
CA TYR A 325 14.93 -14.94 2.34
C TYR A 325 15.46 -15.75 1.14
N LYS A 326 14.66 -15.86 0.07
CA LYS A 326 15.05 -16.60 -1.14
C LYS A 326 16.25 -16.00 -1.84
N ASP A 327 16.35 -14.68 -1.87
CA ASP A 327 17.47 -14.01 -2.53
C ASP A 327 18.79 -14.24 -1.76
N ILE A 328 18.73 -14.26 -0.42
CA ILE A 328 19.89 -14.61 0.42
C ILE A 328 20.34 -16.05 0.12
N VAL A 329 19.41 -17.01 0.07
CA VAL A 329 19.73 -18.42 -0.28
C VAL A 329 20.39 -18.51 -1.67
N ALA A 330 19.86 -17.77 -2.65
CA ALA A 330 20.43 -17.75 -4.00
C ALA A 330 21.85 -17.14 -4.01
N LEU A 331 22.07 -16.06 -3.27
CA LEU A 331 23.40 -15.45 -3.11
C LEU A 331 24.39 -16.43 -2.47
N GLU A 332 24.01 -17.16 -1.42
CA GLU A 332 24.86 -18.18 -0.80
C GLU A 332 25.27 -19.27 -1.80
N THR A 333 24.35 -19.71 -2.66
CA THR A 333 24.65 -20.69 -3.71
C THR A 333 25.69 -20.15 -4.70
N ILE A 334 25.53 -18.89 -5.15
CA ILE A 334 26.45 -18.26 -6.10
C ILE A 334 27.83 -18.07 -5.47
N ILE A 335 27.90 -17.60 -4.22
CA ILE A 335 29.15 -17.40 -3.48
C ILE A 335 29.90 -18.72 -3.31
N LYS A 336 29.21 -19.80 -2.92
CA LYS A 336 29.80 -21.14 -2.79
C LYS A 336 30.36 -21.67 -4.12
N ALA A 337 29.77 -21.25 -5.23
CA ALA A 337 30.23 -21.59 -6.58
C ALA A 337 31.30 -20.63 -7.13
N ASN A 338 31.77 -19.64 -6.34
CA ASN A 338 32.64 -18.55 -6.78
C ASN A 338 32.09 -17.80 -8.03
N GLY A 339 30.77 -17.68 -8.13
CA GLY A 339 30.09 -17.01 -9.24
C GLY A 339 29.95 -15.49 -9.03
N ASP A 340 29.54 -14.80 -10.10
CA ASP A 340 29.22 -13.37 -10.04
C ASP A 340 27.89 -13.13 -9.31
N THR A 341 27.95 -12.34 -8.24
CA THR A 341 26.79 -12.04 -7.37
C THR A 341 26.04 -10.79 -7.77
N SER A 342 26.51 -10.02 -8.76
CA SER A 342 26.03 -8.66 -9.06
C SER A 342 24.50 -8.58 -9.25
N ASP A 343 23.94 -9.42 -10.13
CA ASP A 343 22.49 -9.43 -10.42
C ASP A 343 21.66 -9.99 -9.26
N ALA A 344 22.18 -10.99 -8.56
CA ALA A 344 21.53 -11.57 -7.40
C ALA A 344 21.48 -10.58 -6.23
N PHE A 345 22.57 -9.83 -6.02
CA PHE A 345 22.65 -8.80 -4.98
C PHE A 345 21.73 -7.62 -5.29
N ARG A 346 21.65 -7.20 -6.56
CA ARG A 346 20.67 -6.21 -7.01
C ARG A 346 19.23 -6.65 -6.73
N THR A 347 18.92 -7.93 -6.94
CA THR A 347 17.60 -8.51 -6.68
C THR A 347 17.28 -8.53 -5.19
N TYR A 348 18.23 -8.97 -4.36
CA TYR A 348 18.13 -8.93 -2.90
C TYR A 348 17.87 -7.51 -2.38
N ALA A 349 18.69 -6.53 -2.79
CA ALA A 349 18.54 -5.12 -2.41
C ALA A 349 17.17 -4.56 -2.78
N LYS A 350 16.67 -4.93 -3.97
CA LYS A 350 15.34 -4.54 -4.43
C LYS A 350 14.25 -5.11 -3.53
N HIS A 351 14.23 -6.42 -3.28
CA HIS A 351 13.19 -7.04 -2.45
C HIS A 351 13.26 -6.60 -0.99
N TRP A 352 14.46 -6.41 -0.43
CA TRP A 352 14.62 -5.80 0.88
C TRP A 352 14.08 -4.36 0.90
N GLY A 353 14.33 -3.57 -0.14
CA GLY A 353 13.77 -2.22 -0.27
C GLY A 353 12.24 -2.20 -0.33
N GLU A 354 11.62 -3.18 -1.02
CA GLU A 354 10.17 -3.36 -1.01
C GLU A 354 9.65 -3.77 0.38
N LEU A 355 10.31 -4.72 1.05
CA LEU A 355 9.99 -5.15 2.41
C LEU A 355 10.02 -3.95 3.37
N LYS A 356 11.16 -3.23 3.40
CA LYS A 356 11.37 -2.11 4.30
C LYS A 356 10.34 -1.02 4.06
N GLY A 357 10.15 -0.60 2.81
CA GLY A 357 9.20 0.46 2.50
C GLY A 357 7.75 0.09 2.86
N PHE A 358 7.32 -1.16 2.66
CA PHE A 358 5.99 -1.60 3.11
C PHE A 358 5.86 -1.70 4.63
N ALA A 359 6.92 -2.12 5.33
CA ALA A 359 6.90 -2.16 6.79
C ALA A 359 6.85 -0.75 7.41
N LEU A 360 7.50 0.25 6.80
CA LEU A 360 7.34 1.65 7.18
C LEU A 360 5.94 2.18 6.83
N ALA A 361 5.41 1.80 5.67
CA ALA A 361 4.06 2.15 5.25
C ALA A 361 2.97 1.64 6.23
N LEU A 362 3.11 0.41 6.73
CA LEU A 362 2.20 -0.21 7.69
C LEU A 362 2.10 0.60 8.99
N GLN A 363 3.21 1.22 9.40
CA GLN A 363 3.31 2.06 10.61
C GLN A 363 2.69 3.45 10.45
N CYS A 364 2.23 3.83 9.25
CA CYS A 364 1.57 5.11 8.99
C CYS A 364 0.04 5.05 9.15
N GLY A 365 -0.49 3.95 9.68
CA GLY A 365 -1.93 3.73 9.90
C GLY A 365 -2.51 4.42 11.15
N PRO A 366 -3.80 4.20 11.43
CA PRO A 366 -4.50 4.83 12.56
C PRO A 366 -4.15 4.23 13.91
N GLU A 367 -3.64 3.00 13.90
CA GLU A 367 -3.32 2.25 15.10
C GLU A 367 -1.82 2.35 15.40
N ASN A 368 -1.49 2.53 16.67
CA ASN A 368 -0.13 2.32 17.13
C ASN A 368 0.12 0.81 17.23
N LEU A 369 0.96 0.28 16.34
CA LEU A 369 1.30 -1.15 16.29
C LEU A 369 2.15 -1.63 17.48
N GLY A 370 2.59 -0.73 18.36
CA GLY A 370 3.28 -1.07 19.61
C GLY A 370 4.47 -2.02 19.41
N GLU A 371 4.46 -3.14 20.15
CA GLU A 371 5.50 -4.16 20.10
C GLU A 371 5.72 -4.72 18.68
N THR A 372 4.67 -4.83 17.88
CA THR A 372 4.75 -5.35 16.50
C THR A 372 5.62 -4.46 15.62
N ALA A 373 5.47 -3.14 15.70
CA ALA A 373 6.36 -2.21 14.98
C ALA A 373 7.82 -2.30 15.48
N VAL A 374 8.02 -2.42 16.79
CA VAL A 374 9.37 -2.55 17.38
C VAL A 374 10.06 -3.82 16.87
N LYS A 375 9.37 -4.97 16.91
CA LYS A 375 9.86 -6.25 16.39
C LYS A 375 10.20 -6.16 14.91
N LEU A 376 9.29 -5.64 14.09
CA LEU A 376 9.50 -5.44 12.65
C LEU A 376 10.77 -4.62 12.38
N ASN A 377 10.89 -3.45 13.00
CA ASN A 377 12.01 -2.54 12.76
C ASN A 377 13.36 -3.15 13.18
N ARG A 378 13.40 -3.86 14.32
CA ARG A 378 14.63 -4.53 14.81
C ARG A 378 15.05 -5.69 13.90
N MET A 379 14.12 -6.58 13.54
CA MET A 379 14.43 -7.75 12.72
C MET A 379 14.90 -7.40 11.31
N MET A 380 14.36 -6.34 10.69
CA MET A 380 14.80 -5.89 9.37
C MET A 380 16.11 -5.10 9.40
N GLY A 381 16.43 -4.46 10.54
CA GLY A 381 17.47 -3.45 10.63
C GLY A 381 17.16 -2.14 9.89
N LEU A 382 18.09 -1.18 9.94
CA LEU A 382 18.03 0.05 9.13
C LEU A 382 18.52 -0.20 7.70
N GLY A 383 19.48 -1.11 7.51
CA GLY A 383 19.95 -1.60 6.21
C GLY A 383 19.69 -3.09 5.98
N PRO A 384 19.85 -3.63 4.77
CA PRO A 384 20.07 -5.06 4.56
C PRO A 384 21.45 -5.48 5.09
N VAL A 385 21.63 -6.77 5.41
CA VAL A 385 22.97 -7.32 5.64
C VAL A 385 23.70 -7.44 4.31
N LEU A 386 24.90 -6.88 4.21
CA LEU A 386 25.71 -6.82 2.98
C LEU A 386 26.67 -8.00 2.85
N LEU A 387 27.25 -8.18 1.67
CA LEU A 387 28.20 -9.26 1.36
C LEU A 387 29.50 -9.19 2.18
N ASN A 388 29.89 -7.99 2.59
CA ASN A 388 31.06 -7.74 3.44
C ASN A 388 30.74 -7.83 4.95
N ALA A 389 29.62 -8.44 5.32
CA ALA A 389 29.15 -8.57 6.70
C ALA A 389 28.95 -7.23 7.44
N SER A 390 28.68 -6.15 6.71
CA SER A 390 28.26 -4.86 7.29
C SER A 390 26.79 -4.56 7.04
N GLN A 391 26.23 -3.63 7.80
CA GLN A 391 24.85 -3.17 7.67
C GLN A 391 24.76 -1.70 8.11
N VAL A 392 23.81 -0.95 7.56
CA VAL A 392 23.45 0.38 8.09
C VAL A 392 22.77 0.22 9.45
N VAL A 393 23.34 0.84 10.49
CA VAL A 393 22.87 0.78 11.88
C VAL A 393 22.39 2.13 12.41
N GLY A 394 22.58 3.21 11.66
CA GLY A 394 22.18 4.55 12.08
C GLY A 394 22.22 5.57 10.95
N ILE A 395 21.71 6.75 11.26
CA ILE A 395 21.81 7.96 10.44
C ILE A 395 22.36 9.05 11.37
N ASP A 396 23.46 9.70 10.98
CA ASP A 396 24.05 10.79 11.76
C ASP A 396 23.25 12.11 11.62
N SER A 397 23.66 13.15 12.34
CA SER A 397 22.99 14.47 12.30
C SER A 397 23.07 15.18 10.94
N ASN A 398 23.96 14.72 10.04
CA ASN A 398 24.12 15.26 8.70
C ASN A 398 23.36 14.44 7.65
N GLY A 399 22.66 13.37 8.05
CA GLY A 399 21.99 12.46 7.13
C GLY A 399 22.93 11.44 6.47
N ASN A 400 24.10 11.16 7.03
CA ASN A 400 24.96 10.09 6.53
C ASN A 400 24.62 8.76 7.21
N PHE A 401 24.71 7.68 6.45
CA PHE A 401 24.53 6.34 6.98
C PHE A 401 25.75 5.92 7.80
N ILE A 402 25.50 5.43 9.01
CA ILE A 402 26.49 4.79 9.86
C ILE A 402 26.40 3.29 9.60
N LYS A 403 27.53 2.66 9.24
CA LYS A 403 27.63 1.21 9.05
C LYS A 403 28.46 0.58 10.17
N ASP A 404 28.05 -0.60 10.58
CA ASP A 404 28.77 -1.42 11.56
C ASP A 404 28.69 -2.91 11.15
N GLN A 405 29.35 -3.77 11.91
CA GLN A 405 29.27 -5.22 11.75
C GLN A 405 27.82 -5.68 11.88
N ALA A 406 27.39 -6.47 10.89
CA ALA A 406 26.07 -7.07 10.86
C ALA A 406 26.05 -8.42 11.58
N GLN A 407 24.83 -8.86 11.90
CA GLN A 407 24.55 -10.26 12.19
C GLN A 407 24.89 -11.17 10.99
N ASP A 408 25.06 -12.46 11.25
CA ASP A 408 25.29 -13.43 10.18
C ASP A 408 24.03 -13.63 9.31
N TRP A 409 24.23 -14.19 8.12
CA TRP A 409 23.15 -14.39 7.15
C TRP A 409 22.13 -15.45 7.59
N ASN A 410 22.49 -16.44 8.41
CA ASN A 410 21.53 -17.40 8.96
C ASN A 410 20.60 -16.72 9.96
N GLU A 411 21.14 -15.87 10.85
CA GLU A 411 20.33 -15.07 11.75
C GLU A 411 19.40 -14.12 10.98
N PHE A 412 19.91 -13.42 9.96
CA PHE A 412 19.10 -12.52 9.16
C PHE A 412 18.00 -13.23 8.36
N LYS A 413 18.29 -14.41 7.78
CA LYS A 413 17.27 -15.29 7.17
C LYS A 413 16.20 -15.69 8.18
N LEU A 414 16.59 -16.06 9.40
CA LEU A 414 15.64 -16.43 10.45
C LEU A 414 14.74 -15.23 10.82
N HIS A 415 15.28 -14.01 10.81
CA HIS A 415 14.49 -12.78 10.97
C HIS A 415 13.45 -12.59 9.86
N MET A 416 13.77 -12.90 8.59
CA MET A 416 12.77 -12.86 7.51
C MET A 416 11.60 -13.82 7.76
N LEU A 417 11.90 -15.03 8.24
CA LEU A 417 10.87 -16.02 8.58
C LEU A 417 10.05 -15.57 9.80
N LYS A 418 10.69 -14.99 10.82
CA LYS A 418 10.01 -14.41 11.99
C LYS A 418 9.10 -13.23 11.59
N ILE A 419 9.50 -12.41 10.62
CA ILE A 419 8.66 -11.34 10.06
C ILE A 419 7.43 -11.94 9.37
N GLN A 420 7.60 -12.99 8.55
CA GLN A 420 6.46 -13.69 7.95
C GLN A 420 5.50 -14.22 9.02
N LYS A 421 6.02 -14.85 10.07
CA LYS A 421 5.21 -15.36 11.17
C LYS A 421 4.48 -14.24 11.90
N LEU A 422 5.16 -13.13 12.17
CA LEU A 422 4.56 -11.94 12.79
C LEU A 422 3.39 -11.39 11.96
N MET A 423 3.49 -11.36 10.63
CA MET A 423 2.36 -10.93 9.78
C MET A 423 1.18 -11.89 9.85
N VAL A 424 1.41 -13.18 10.01
CA VAL A 424 0.34 -14.17 10.21
C VAL A 424 -0.30 -14.02 11.58
N ASP A 425 0.51 -13.94 12.63
CA ASP A 425 0.03 -13.95 14.01
C ASP A 425 -0.72 -12.66 14.37
N GLU A 426 -0.23 -11.49 13.93
CA GLU A 426 -0.77 -10.18 14.34
C GLU A 426 -1.85 -9.64 13.38
N PHE A 427 -1.74 -9.95 12.08
CA PHE A 427 -2.65 -9.39 11.06
C PHE A 427 -3.52 -10.46 10.38
N GLY A 428 -3.26 -11.74 10.63
CA GLY A 428 -4.05 -12.83 10.05
C GLY A 428 -3.94 -12.91 8.54
N VAL A 429 -2.76 -12.66 7.95
CA VAL A 429 -2.57 -12.71 6.48
C VAL A 429 -2.84 -14.12 5.92
N ILE A 430 -3.55 -14.20 4.79
CA ILE A 430 -4.12 -15.44 4.22
C ILE A 430 -3.53 -15.75 2.84
N ALA A 431 -3.27 -14.73 2.01
CA ALA A 431 -2.74 -14.96 0.67
C ALA A 431 -1.35 -15.63 0.74
N LYS A 432 -0.51 -15.16 1.67
CA LYS A 432 0.80 -15.75 2.01
C LYS A 432 1.66 -16.00 0.76
N SER A 433 1.71 -15.02 -0.14
CA SER A 433 2.56 -15.11 -1.32
C SER A 433 4.02 -15.23 -0.89
N LYS A 434 4.80 -16.10 -1.54
CA LYS A 434 6.22 -16.37 -1.19
C LYS A 434 6.42 -16.86 0.25
N ASP A 435 5.47 -17.61 0.81
CA ASP A 435 5.61 -18.27 2.11
C ASP A 435 6.87 -19.15 2.20
N GLN A 436 7.68 -18.95 3.23
CA GLN A 436 8.89 -19.74 3.56
C GLN A 436 8.87 -20.27 5.00
N LEU A 437 7.73 -20.22 5.69
CA LEU A 437 7.62 -20.60 7.11
C LEU A 437 8.01 -22.07 7.38
N SER A 438 7.93 -22.96 6.37
CA SER A 438 8.40 -24.34 6.47
C SER A 438 9.89 -24.46 6.80
N GLU A 439 10.69 -23.46 6.42
CA GLU A 439 12.14 -23.47 6.60
C GLU A 439 12.56 -23.06 8.02
N MET A 440 11.63 -22.54 8.84
CA MET A 440 11.95 -21.92 10.13
C MET A 440 12.59 -22.90 11.11
N THR A 441 12.03 -24.10 11.26
CA THR A 441 12.54 -25.12 12.19
C THR A 441 13.92 -25.61 11.78
N ALA A 442 14.12 -25.89 10.48
CA ALA A 442 15.39 -26.37 9.95
C ALA A 442 16.49 -25.32 10.14
N LEU A 443 16.21 -24.06 9.83
CA LEU A 443 17.17 -22.97 10.00
C LEU A 443 17.50 -22.72 11.48
N ALA A 444 16.49 -22.66 12.35
CA ALA A 444 16.72 -22.49 13.79
C ALA A 444 17.54 -23.65 14.39
N GLY A 445 17.27 -24.89 13.98
CA GLY A 445 18.05 -26.06 14.42
C GLY A 445 19.50 -26.02 13.95
N SER A 446 19.77 -25.50 12.75
CA SER A 446 21.14 -25.38 12.24
C SER A 446 21.99 -24.38 13.04
N MET A 447 21.36 -23.39 13.68
CA MET A 447 22.00 -22.40 14.55
C MET A 447 22.14 -22.90 16.00
N GLY A 448 21.24 -23.76 16.48
CA GLY A 448 21.36 -24.36 17.82
C GLY A 448 22.52 -25.35 17.96
N ASN A 449 23.03 -25.87 16.82
CA ASN A 449 24.17 -26.78 16.78
C ASN A 449 25.53 -26.06 16.63
N SER A 450 25.57 -24.74 16.43
CA SER A 450 26.84 -23.99 16.36
C SER A 450 27.42 -23.62 17.73
N ASP A 451 26.67 -23.79 18.82
CA ASP A 451 27.15 -23.56 20.20
C ASP A 451 27.83 -24.80 20.83
N SER A 452 28.06 -25.89 20.09
CA SER A 452 28.66 -27.12 20.64
C SER A 452 30.06 -27.45 20.09
N ALA A 453 30.77 -26.48 19.52
CA ALA A 453 32.10 -26.71 18.96
C ALA A 453 33.08 -25.60 19.36
N GLU A 454 33.20 -25.30 20.65
CA GLU A 454 34.39 -24.67 21.25
C GLU A 454 34.28 -24.71 22.79
N ASN A 455 34.69 -25.84 23.38
CA ASN A 455 35.38 -25.99 24.67
C ASN A 455 35.48 -27.48 25.01
N ASP A 456 36.51 -28.13 24.48
CA ASP A 456 37.29 -29.18 25.17
C ASP A 456 38.73 -29.15 24.67
#